data_AF-A0A2P2D7U1-F1
#
_entry.id   AF-A0A2P2D7U1-F1
#
_cell.length_a   1.000
_cell.length_b   1.000
_cell.length_c   1.000
_cell.angle_alpha   90.00
_cell.angle_beta   90.00
_cell.angle_gamma   90.00
#
_symmetry.space_group_name_H-M   'P 1'
#
loop_
_entity.id
_entity.type
_entity.pdbx_description
1 polymer ?
#
loop_
_entity_poly.entity_id
_entity_poly.type
_entity_poly.pdbx_seq_one_letter_code
_entity_poly.pdbx_strand_id
1 'polypeptide(L)'
;MDLSTDSLLDLTKLRSGANSSISATGGVSILDVINYQISNGLCPWIIGGRNEILVAQQEYDNINPTGYATASFTTFSNFSADQTFTITGITFTAKASPVGATQFLIGADIEESMANLLAKIVVQLAVLNQVSAALDPNNPERIVFTAIEPGEIGNHYTLSTTCSLGTIVGFSGGFNYEGKEFPLPQRAMGRKLRQAVFFTPGSVVGYINIPQIAFENVPEPMNGFLQARYTYTPYPQGYYFKGDKIIFWPQQLGNRGQNLRIYYYKRPSELVLKADGRTISNYFNISNGFQQLLINSAIPSSWGIAGSTIKVDIMENVSPFRVLAEGVTCVVASTTTLNVDPNTDLSAIYNGCYINLTGKTSYPQIPQELFEVAAQFASVRLLEIMGDNTRYPFALATLEKMKKELATYIAPRDDSGSMKVISKNALRSLM
;
A
#
# COMPACT_ATOMS: atom_id res chain seq x y z
N MET A 1 -53.98 22.18 -12.99
CA MET A 1 -54.24 20.74 -12.76
C MET A 1 -54.45 20.63 -11.27
N ASP A 2 -55.72 20.49 -10.89
CA ASP A 2 -56.24 20.62 -9.54
C ASP A 2 -55.85 19.37 -8.73
N LEU A 3 -55.07 19.53 -7.66
CA LEU A 3 -54.71 18.44 -6.75
C LEU A 3 -55.69 18.46 -5.57
N SER A 4 -56.93 18.02 -5.82
CA SER A 4 -57.95 17.84 -4.79
C SER A 4 -57.66 16.55 -3.98
N THR A 5 -57.18 16.75 -2.75
CA THR A 5 -57.54 16.09 -1.47
C THR A 5 -57.70 14.58 -1.31
N ASP A 6 -57.45 13.70 -2.29
CA ASP A 6 -57.74 12.25 -2.14
C ASP A 6 -56.53 11.29 -2.11
N SER A 7 -55.31 11.78 -1.87
CA SER A 7 -54.12 10.92 -1.68
C SER A 7 -53.51 11.06 -0.28
N LEU A 8 -54.33 10.98 0.75
CA LEU A 8 -53.81 10.68 2.09
C LEU A 8 -53.25 9.26 2.09
N LEU A 9 -51.94 9.18 2.25
CA LEU A 9 -51.14 7.96 2.40
C LEU A 9 -51.78 7.06 3.47
N ASP A 10 -52.46 6.00 3.04
CA ASP A 10 -53.10 5.04 3.93
C ASP A 10 -52.04 4.14 4.59
N LEU A 11 -51.52 4.61 5.72
CA LEU A 11 -50.53 3.94 6.56
C LEU A 11 -51.02 2.61 7.13
N THR A 12 -52.31 2.25 7.00
CA THR A 12 -52.80 0.93 7.44
C THR A 12 -52.32 -0.20 6.53
N LYS A 13 -51.98 0.10 5.27
CA LYS A 13 -51.43 -0.89 4.31
C LYS A 13 -49.97 -1.27 4.58
N LEU A 14 -49.25 -0.52 5.43
CA LEU A 14 -47.90 -0.86 5.89
C LEU A 14 -47.88 -1.98 6.94
N ARG A 15 -49.03 -2.32 7.53
CA ARG A 15 -49.13 -3.32 8.61
C ARG A 15 -49.47 -4.73 8.14
N SER A 16 -49.99 -4.91 6.93
CA SER A 16 -50.16 -6.23 6.34
C SER A 16 -48.90 -6.54 5.53
N GLY A 17 -48.16 -7.59 5.90
CA GLY A 17 -46.91 -8.02 5.27
C GLY A 17 -47.04 -8.52 3.83
N ALA A 18 -47.75 -7.78 2.97
CA ALA A 18 -47.81 -8.00 1.55
C ALA A 18 -46.72 -7.16 0.87
N ASN A 19 -45.77 -7.85 0.24
CA ASN A 19 -44.80 -7.29 -0.70
C ASN A 19 -45.54 -6.49 -1.78
N SER A 20 -45.70 -5.19 -1.56
CA SER A 20 -46.17 -4.25 -2.57
C SER A 20 -45.07 -3.22 -2.79
N SER A 21 -44.45 -3.28 -3.96
CA SER A 21 -43.49 -2.31 -4.43
C SER A 21 -44.18 -0.95 -4.55
N ILE A 22 -43.86 -0.02 -3.64
CA ILE A 22 -44.29 1.37 -3.75
C ILE A 22 -43.45 2.03 -4.84
N SER A 23 -44.00 2.18 -6.05
CA SER A 23 -43.46 3.11 -7.04
C SER A 23 -44.05 4.49 -6.76
N ALA A 24 -43.29 5.36 -6.13
CA ALA A 24 -43.61 6.79 -6.13
C ALA A 24 -43.43 7.31 -7.56
N THR A 25 -44.49 7.88 -8.13
CA THR A 25 -44.48 8.60 -9.40
C THR A 25 -43.55 9.81 -9.26
N GLY A 26 -42.25 9.59 -9.52
CA GLY A 26 -41.18 10.51 -9.15
C GLY A 26 -39.79 9.87 -9.05
N GLY A 27 -39.67 8.54 -9.12
CA GLY A 27 -38.42 7.87 -9.53
C GLY A 27 -37.20 7.97 -8.60
N VAL A 28 -37.29 8.65 -7.46
CA VAL A 28 -36.21 8.69 -6.47
C VAL A 28 -36.42 7.58 -5.45
N SER A 29 -35.54 6.58 -5.46
CA SER A 29 -35.56 5.53 -4.45
C SER A 29 -35.01 6.07 -3.12
N ILE A 30 -35.42 5.46 -1.99
CA ILE A 30 -34.82 5.74 -0.67
C ILE A 30 -33.30 5.56 -0.71
N LEU A 31 -32.79 4.63 -1.53
CA LEU A 31 -31.37 4.39 -1.69
C LEU A 31 -30.67 5.57 -2.39
N ASP A 32 -31.32 6.23 -3.35
CA ASP A 32 -30.77 7.41 -4.03
C ASP A 32 -30.61 8.60 -3.07
N VAL A 33 -31.57 8.76 -2.14
CA VAL A 33 -31.48 9.79 -1.09
C VAL A 33 -30.32 9.48 -0.13
N ILE A 34 -30.18 8.22 0.30
CA ILE A 34 -29.08 7.80 1.18
C ILE A 34 -27.71 8.00 0.50
N ASN A 35 -27.59 7.60 -0.77
CA ASN A 35 -26.34 7.75 -1.55
C ASN A 35 -25.99 9.22 -1.79
N TYR A 36 -26.98 10.08 -2.03
CA TYR A 36 -26.78 11.53 -2.16
C TYR A 36 -26.27 12.15 -0.85
N GLN A 37 -26.74 11.69 0.32
CA GLN A 37 -26.27 12.22 1.61
C GLN A 37 -24.85 11.78 1.96
N ILE A 38 -24.50 10.53 1.66
CA ILE A 38 -23.16 9.97 1.90
C ILE A 38 -22.12 10.63 0.98
N SER A 39 -22.44 10.79 -0.31
CA SER A 39 -21.51 11.40 -1.30
C SER A 39 -21.23 12.88 -1.06
N ASN A 40 -22.18 13.63 -0.49
CA ASN A 40 -22.04 15.06 -0.21
C ASN A 40 -21.54 15.37 1.23
N GLY A 41 -21.20 14.37 2.04
CA GLY A 41 -20.65 14.59 3.38
C GLY A 41 -21.61 15.26 4.36
N LEU A 42 -22.92 15.22 4.10
CA LEU A 42 -23.96 15.91 4.89
C LEU A 42 -24.34 15.18 6.19
N CYS A 43 -23.71 14.03 6.49
CA CYS A 43 -23.83 13.32 7.77
C CYS A 43 -22.51 13.33 8.57
N PRO A 44 -22.02 14.50 9.05
CA PRO A 44 -20.78 14.57 9.83
C PRO A 44 -20.87 13.90 11.23
N TRP A 45 -22.08 13.61 11.72
CA TRP A 45 -22.31 13.14 13.10
C TRP A 45 -22.21 11.62 13.29
N ILE A 46 -22.24 10.83 12.22
CA ILE A 46 -21.93 9.38 12.29
C ILE A 46 -20.42 9.16 12.55
N ILE A 47 -19.61 10.23 12.43
CA ILE A 47 -18.15 10.19 12.53
C ILE A 47 -17.66 10.75 13.89
N GLY A 48 -18.56 11.31 14.72
CA GLY A 48 -18.21 12.10 15.91
C GLY A 48 -18.20 11.37 17.26
N GLY A 49 -18.65 10.11 17.33
CA GLY A 49 -18.48 9.30 18.53
C GLY A 49 -17.06 8.74 18.57
N ARG A 50 -16.38 8.75 19.71
CA ARG A 50 -15.05 8.13 19.94
C ARG A 50 -15.08 6.58 19.83
N ASN A 51 -15.88 6.04 18.92
CA ASN A 51 -15.83 4.66 18.52
C ASN A 51 -14.78 4.57 17.42
N GLU A 52 -13.78 3.72 17.65
CA GLU A 52 -12.68 3.49 16.72
C GLU A 52 -13.24 3.16 15.33
N ILE A 53 -13.24 4.16 14.45
CA ILE A 53 -13.34 3.98 13.00
C ILE A 53 -12.34 2.89 12.64
N LEU A 54 -12.75 1.95 11.79
CA LEU A 54 -11.98 0.76 11.45
C LEU A 54 -10.51 1.13 11.21
N VAL A 55 -9.63 0.69 12.12
CA VAL A 55 -8.20 0.91 11.98
C VAL A 55 -7.73 -0.06 10.92
N ALA A 56 -7.52 0.44 9.71
CA ALA A 56 -6.89 -0.33 8.66
C ALA A 56 -5.38 -0.24 8.81
N GLN A 57 -4.71 -1.28 8.30
CA GLN A 57 -3.26 -1.32 8.18
C GLN A 57 -2.89 -1.40 6.70
N GLN A 58 -1.87 -0.66 6.31
CA GLN A 58 -1.18 -0.82 5.04
C GLN A 58 0.28 -1.16 5.32
N GLU A 59 0.78 -2.20 4.65
CA GLU A 59 2.16 -2.64 4.78
C GLU A 59 2.94 -2.32 3.50
N TYR A 60 4.18 -1.90 3.68
CA TYR A 60 5.17 -1.77 2.62
C TYR A 60 6.33 -2.70 2.95
N ASP A 61 6.44 -3.75 2.13
CA ASP A 61 7.48 -4.76 2.30
C ASP A 61 8.83 -4.31 1.75
N ASN A 62 9.90 -4.83 2.36
CA ASN A 62 11.28 -4.75 1.88
C ASN A 62 11.67 -3.32 1.49
N ILE A 63 11.68 -2.43 2.49
CA ILE A 63 12.15 -1.06 2.33
C ILE A 63 13.68 -1.07 2.27
N ASN A 64 14.23 -1.61 1.19
CA ASN A 64 15.65 -1.57 0.94
C ASN A 64 16.06 -0.15 0.53
N PRO A 65 17.14 0.42 1.11
CA PRO A 65 17.68 1.67 0.63
C PRO A 65 18.12 1.49 -0.82
N THR A 66 17.64 2.35 -1.72
CA THR A 66 17.90 2.33 -3.17
C THR A 66 19.32 2.78 -3.55
N GLY A 67 20.29 2.62 -2.65
CA GLY A 67 21.67 3.00 -2.91
C GLY A 67 22.35 2.05 -3.88
N TYR A 68 22.79 2.57 -5.02
CA TYR A 68 23.77 1.90 -5.86
C TYR A 68 25.12 1.92 -5.13
N ALA A 69 25.73 0.76 -4.99
CA ALA A 69 27.11 0.70 -4.57
C ALA A 69 28.01 0.82 -5.80
N THR A 70 29.16 1.48 -5.63
CA THR A 70 30.17 1.60 -6.67
C THR A 70 31.47 0.96 -6.17
N ALA A 71 32.07 0.10 -6.98
CA ALA A 71 33.38 -0.47 -6.75
C ALA A 71 34.30 -0.07 -7.89
N SER A 72 35.58 0.18 -7.61
CA SER A 72 36.55 0.48 -8.66
C SER A 72 37.88 -0.17 -8.38
N PHE A 73 38.57 -0.55 -9.45
CA PHE A 73 39.98 -0.92 -9.37
C PHE A 73 40.78 -0.06 -10.34
N THR A 74 42.03 0.17 -9.95
CA THR A 74 43.01 0.90 -10.75
C THR A 74 44.24 0.01 -10.90
N THR A 75 44.80 -0.04 -12.10
CA THR A 75 46.05 -0.74 -12.40
C THR A 75 47.17 0.26 -12.61
N PHE A 76 48.32 0.04 -11.98
CA PHE A 76 49.43 1.00 -12.00
C PHE A 76 50.48 0.73 -13.10
N SER A 77 50.28 -0.29 -13.94
CA SER A 77 51.13 -0.62 -15.08
C SER A 77 50.39 -1.49 -16.11
N ASN A 78 50.92 -1.57 -17.33
CA ASN A 78 50.36 -2.42 -18.40
C ASN A 78 50.36 -3.92 -18.00
N PHE A 79 49.44 -4.68 -18.59
CA PHE A 79 49.28 -6.12 -18.34
C PHE A 79 50.39 -6.92 -19.03
N SER A 80 50.92 -7.94 -18.35
CA SER A 80 51.78 -8.93 -18.98
C SER A 80 50.95 -10.00 -19.71
N ALA A 81 51.55 -10.66 -20.70
CA ALA A 81 50.94 -11.84 -21.32
C ALA A 81 50.56 -12.87 -20.26
N ASP A 82 49.37 -13.46 -20.41
CA ASP A 82 48.80 -14.49 -19.55
C ASP A 82 48.43 -14.04 -18.13
N GLN A 83 48.50 -12.74 -17.85
CA GLN A 83 48.02 -12.19 -16.58
C GLN A 83 46.50 -12.39 -16.46
N THR A 84 46.06 -12.81 -15.28
CA THR A 84 44.65 -13.12 -15.02
C THR A 84 44.00 -12.15 -14.04
N PHE A 85 42.71 -11.93 -14.23
CA PHE A 85 41.87 -11.04 -13.42
C PHE A 85 40.49 -11.67 -13.26
N THR A 86 40.00 -11.83 -12.03
CA THR A 86 38.71 -12.51 -11.79
C THR A 86 37.67 -11.54 -11.23
N ILE A 87 36.49 -11.53 -11.86
CA ILE A 87 35.31 -10.75 -11.45
C ILE A 87 34.14 -11.73 -11.37
N THR A 88 33.42 -11.78 -10.25
CA THR A 88 32.23 -12.66 -10.08
C THR A 88 32.47 -14.12 -10.49
N GLY A 89 33.68 -14.65 -10.22
CA GLY A 89 34.07 -16.00 -10.62
C GLY A 89 34.45 -16.17 -12.10
N ILE A 90 34.30 -15.15 -12.94
CA ILE A 90 34.75 -15.14 -14.35
C ILE A 90 36.20 -14.65 -14.39
N THR A 91 37.08 -15.48 -14.92
CA THR A 91 38.50 -15.15 -15.07
C THR A 91 38.80 -14.62 -16.47
N PHE A 92 39.23 -13.37 -16.52
CA PHE A 92 39.73 -12.70 -17.70
C PHE A 92 41.24 -12.90 -17.84
N THR A 93 41.75 -13.07 -19.06
CA THR A 93 43.18 -13.30 -19.31
C THR A 93 43.71 -12.34 -20.37
N ALA A 94 44.79 -11.63 -20.05
CA ALA A 94 45.49 -10.75 -20.98
C ALA A 94 46.28 -11.59 -22.00
N LYS A 95 46.11 -11.32 -23.30
CA LYS A 95 46.81 -12.04 -24.37
C LYS A 95 47.30 -11.06 -25.44
N ALA A 96 48.46 -11.35 -26.05
CA ALA A 96 48.91 -10.65 -27.25
C ALA A 96 48.05 -10.97 -28.48
N SER A 97 47.32 -12.09 -28.46
CA SER A 97 46.39 -12.50 -29.52
C SER A 97 45.23 -13.28 -28.89
N PRO A 98 44.17 -12.59 -28.44
CA PRO A 98 43.05 -13.23 -27.75
C PRO A 98 42.17 -14.04 -28.72
N VAL A 99 41.81 -15.27 -28.32
CA VAL A 99 40.92 -16.17 -29.06
C VAL A 99 39.66 -16.53 -28.26
N GLY A 100 39.70 -16.34 -26.93
CA GLY A 100 38.61 -16.69 -26.02
C GLY A 100 37.65 -15.55 -25.68
N ALA A 101 36.45 -15.92 -25.22
CA ALA A 101 35.41 -14.97 -24.80
C ALA A 101 35.79 -14.15 -23.54
N THR A 102 36.68 -14.68 -22.70
CA THR A 102 37.24 -14.00 -21.52
C THR A 102 38.69 -13.52 -21.73
N GLN A 103 39.21 -13.59 -22.96
CA GLN A 103 40.55 -13.09 -23.28
C GLN A 103 40.44 -11.67 -23.85
N PHE A 104 41.31 -10.76 -23.38
CA PHE A 104 41.40 -9.39 -23.88
C PHE A 104 42.79 -9.11 -24.46
N LEU A 105 42.84 -8.20 -25.43
CA LEU A 105 44.08 -7.80 -26.10
C LEU A 105 44.86 -6.84 -25.20
N ILE A 106 46.17 -7.10 -25.05
CA ILE A 106 47.10 -6.13 -24.44
C ILE A 106 47.33 -5.02 -25.48
N GLY A 107 46.90 -3.81 -25.14
CA GLY A 107 47.09 -2.62 -25.96
C GLY A 107 48.51 -2.07 -25.92
N ALA A 108 48.78 -1.09 -26.78
CA ALA A 108 50.06 -0.38 -26.83
C ALA A 108 50.37 0.36 -25.52
N ASP A 109 49.33 0.78 -24.81
CA ASP A 109 49.40 1.41 -23.49
C ASP A 109 48.34 0.82 -22.53
N ILE A 110 48.31 1.39 -21.32
CA ILE A 110 47.40 0.94 -20.26
C ILE A 110 45.94 1.32 -20.56
N GLU A 111 45.69 2.46 -21.21
CA GLU A 111 44.34 2.94 -21.51
C GLU A 111 43.68 2.02 -22.54
N GLU A 112 44.41 1.66 -23.61
CA GLU A 112 43.94 0.72 -24.62
C GLU A 112 43.71 -0.67 -24.02
N SER A 113 44.59 -1.12 -23.12
CA SER A 113 44.43 -2.40 -22.41
C SER A 113 43.19 -2.41 -21.50
N MET A 114 42.92 -1.30 -20.81
CA MET A 114 41.73 -1.14 -19.96
C MET A 114 40.45 -1.05 -20.77
N ALA A 115 40.46 -0.38 -21.93
CA ALA A 115 39.34 -0.37 -22.86
C ALA A 115 39.03 -1.78 -23.41
N ASN A 116 40.07 -2.54 -23.78
CA ASN A 116 39.93 -3.92 -24.24
C ASN A 116 39.38 -4.85 -23.13
N LEU A 117 39.83 -4.68 -21.89
CA LEU A 117 39.29 -5.40 -20.74
C LEU A 117 37.83 -5.02 -20.47
N LEU A 118 37.50 -3.72 -20.46
CA LEU A 118 36.14 -3.22 -20.26
C LEU A 118 35.17 -3.81 -21.29
N ALA A 119 35.55 -3.84 -22.57
CA ALA A 119 34.71 -4.41 -23.62
C ALA A 119 34.36 -5.88 -23.33
N LYS A 120 35.32 -6.67 -22.82
CA LYS A 120 35.06 -8.07 -22.42
C LYS A 120 34.20 -8.18 -21.18
N ILE A 121 34.42 -7.32 -20.20
CA ILE A 121 33.61 -7.23 -18.99
C ILE A 121 32.16 -6.93 -19.34
N VAL A 122 31.89 -5.91 -20.17
CA VAL A 122 30.53 -5.53 -20.56
C VAL A 122 29.82 -6.68 -21.27
N VAL A 123 30.48 -7.38 -22.18
CA VAL A 123 29.89 -8.53 -22.89
C VAL A 123 29.57 -9.69 -21.93
N GLN A 124 30.47 -10.01 -21.00
CA GLN A 124 30.27 -11.12 -20.06
C GLN A 124 29.28 -10.76 -18.93
N LEU A 125 29.28 -9.53 -18.45
CA LEU A 125 28.37 -9.07 -17.39
C LEU A 125 26.96 -8.75 -17.92
N ALA A 126 26.80 -8.41 -19.20
CA ALA A 126 25.48 -8.30 -19.82
C ALA A 126 24.70 -9.62 -19.75
N VAL A 127 25.39 -10.77 -19.71
CA VAL A 127 24.75 -12.09 -19.48
C VAL A 127 24.19 -12.21 -18.05
N LEU A 128 24.77 -11.48 -17.10
CA LEU A 128 24.35 -11.48 -15.70
C LEU A 128 23.31 -10.41 -15.35
N ASN A 129 23.01 -9.46 -16.24
CA ASN A 129 22.03 -8.35 -16.06
C ASN A 129 22.18 -7.48 -14.80
N GLN A 130 23.26 -7.61 -14.02
CA GLN A 130 23.33 -7.07 -12.66
C GLN A 130 24.28 -5.87 -12.49
N VAL A 131 25.16 -5.58 -13.46
CA VAL A 131 26.22 -4.58 -13.29
C VAL A 131 26.48 -3.82 -14.59
N SER A 132 26.71 -2.51 -14.47
CA SER A 132 27.29 -1.68 -15.51
C SER A 132 28.75 -1.39 -15.17
N ALA A 133 29.61 -1.39 -16.18
CA ALA A 133 31.01 -1.05 -16.05
C ALA A 133 31.37 0.07 -17.03
N ALA A 134 32.21 1.00 -16.61
CA ALA A 134 32.72 2.09 -17.45
C ALA A 134 34.14 2.47 -17.04
N LEU A 135 34.89 3.12 -17.94
CA LEU A 135 36.13 3.80 -17.57
C LEU A 135 35.79 5.06 -16.76
N ASP A 136 36.60 5.38 -15.75
CA ASP A 136 36.49 6.66 -15.05
C ASP A 136 36.90 7.78 -16.01
N PRO A 137 36.02 8.75 -16.32
CA PRO A 137 36.32 9.82 -17.27
C PRO A 137 37.49 10.71 -16.82
N ASN A 138 37.82 10.70 -15.51
CA ASN A 138 38.93 11.48 -14.97
C ASN A 138 40.21 10.65 -14.79
N ASN A 139 40.13 9.31 -14.94
CA ASN A 139 41.26 8.41 -14.81
C ASN A 139 41.05 7.15 -15.68
N PRO A 140 41.49 7.16 -16.95
CA PRO A 140 41.27 6.05 -17.88
C PRO A 140 41.96 4.72 -17.46
N GLU A 141 42.86 4.75 -16.49
CA GLU A 141 43.48 3.55 -15.87
C GLU A 141 42.56 2.88 -14.84
N ARG A 142 41.33 3.38 -14.66
CA ARG A 142 40.37 2.92 -13.65
C ARG A 142 39.07 2.46 -14.31
N ILE A 143 38.64 1.24 -13.98
CA ILE A 143 37.30 0.74 -14.30
C ILE A 143 36.41 0.89 -13.07
N VAL A 144 35.23 1.46 -13.28
CA VAL A 144 34.19 1.69 -12.28
C VAL A 144 33.02 0.74 -12.55
N PHE A 145 32.68 -0.07 -11.56
CA PHE A 145 31.51 -0.94 -11.56
C PHE A 145 30.39 -0.29 -10.76
N THR A 146 29.22 -0.22 -11.36
CA THR A 146 28.00 0.27 -10.71
C THR A 146 26.96 -0.84 -10.78
N ALA A 147 26.47 -1.31 -9.63
CA ALA A 147 25.37 -2.25 -9.59
C ALA A 147 24.15 -1.63 -10.29
N ILE A 148 23.45 -2.42 -11.11
CA ILE A 148 22.23 -1.99 -11.78
C ILE A 148 21.04 -2.12 -10.82
N GLU A 149 21.12 -3.04 -9.85
CA GLU A 149 20.11 -3.22 -8.82
C GLU A 149 20.60 -2.74 -7.44
N PRO A 150 19.77 -1.98 -6.69
CA PRO A 150 20.11 -1.55 -5.35
C PRO A 150 20.33 -2.72 -4.38
N GLY A 151 21.47 -2.73 -3.69
CA GLY A 151 21.68 -3.60 -2.53
C GLY A 151 22.57 -4.86 -2.72
N GLU A 152 23.18 -5.10 -3.88
CA GLU A 152 23.81 -6.42 -4.14
C GLU A 152 25.34 -6.50 -4.03
N ILE A 153 26.08 -5.40 -3.86
CA ILE A 153 27.56 -5.47 -4.03
C ILE A 153 28.31 -6.25 -2.92
N GLY A 154 27.78 -6.30 -1.69
CA GLY A 154 28.52 -6.83 -0.55
C GLY A 154 28.69 -8.36 -0.50
N ASN A 155 27.76 -9.13 -1.10
CA ASN A 155 27.72 -10.59 -0.96
C ASN A 155 28.06 -11.36 -2.24
N HIS A 156 28.09 -10.71 -3.41
CA HIS A 156 28.21 -11.39 -4.71
C HIS A 156 29.53 -11.16 -5.45
N TYR A 157 30.38 -10.24 -4.98
CA TYR A 157 31.53 -9.77 -5.77
C TYR A 157 32.84 -9.97 -5.01
N THR A 158 33.48 -11.11 -5.26
CA THR A 158 34.90 -11.31 -4.92
C THR A 158 35.73 -10.78 -6.10
N LEU A 159 36.39 -9.65 -5.90
CA LEU A 159 37.49 -9.22 -6.78
C LEU A 159 38.76 -9.87 -6.25
N SER A 160 39.36 -10.74 -7.05
CA SER A 160 40.65 -11.33 -6.73
C SER A 160 41.58 -11.17 -7.92
N THR A 161 42.75 -10.59 -7.66
CA THR A 161 43.82 -10.50 -8.63
C THR A 161 44.91 -11.49 -8.25
N THR A 162 45.49 -12.18 -9.22
CA THR A 162 46.72 -12.96 -9.01
C THR A 162 47.99 -12.09 -9.11
N CYS A 163 47.82 -10.80 -9.36
CA CYS A 163 48.89 -9.84 -9.61
C CYS A 163 48.91 -8.71 -8.58
N SER A 164 50.11 -8.24 -8.24
CA SER A 164 50.39 -7.15 -7.28
C SER A 164 50.17 -5.74 -7.84
N LEU A 165 49.59 -5.61 -9.03
CA LEU A 165 49.59 -4.37 -9.85
C LEU A 165 48.32 -3.53 -9.75
N GLY A 166 47.38 -3.91 -8.88
CA GLY A 166 46.17 -3.13 -8.64
C GLY A 166 45.79 -3.14 -7.17
N THR A 167 45.31 -1.99 -6.70
CA THR A 167 44.67 -1.87 -5.38
C THR A 167 43.18 -1.69 -5.60
N ILE A 168 42.35 -2.39 -4.83
CA ILE A 168 40.93 -2.06 -4.75
C ILE A 168 40.86 -0.71 -4.02
N VAL A 169 40.62 0.38 -4.76
CA VAL A 169 40.74 1.75 -4.23
C VAL A 169 39.56 2.12 -3.30
N GLY A 170 38.59 1.21 -3.13
CA GLY A 170 37.56 1.29 -2.12
C GLY A 170 36.18 0.99 -2.68
N PHE A 171 35.28 0.64 -1.77
CA PHE A 171 33.85 0.62 -2.02
C PHE A 171 33.32 1.99 -1.61
N SER A 172 32.99 2.86 -2.57
CA SER A 172 32.27 4.11 -2.25
C SER A 172 30.79 3.86 -2.48
N GLY A 173 30.13 3.35 -1.44
CA GLY A 173 28.67 3.37 -1.37
C GLY A 173 28.22 4.77 -0.98
N GLY A 174 28.18 5.69 -1.94
CA GLY A 174 27.38 6.90 -1.78
C GLY A 174 25.92 6.48 -1.76
N PHE A 175 25.37 6.19 -0.57
CA PHE A 175 23.93 6.03 -0.43
C PHE A 175 23.31 7.39 -0.76
N ASN A 176 22.94 7.59 -2.04
CA ASN A 176 22.03 8.65 -2.41
C ASN A 176 20.69 8.29 -1.76
N TYR A 177 20.51 8.77 -0.53
CA TYR A 177 19.25 8.70 0.18
C TYR A 177 18.30 9.71 -0.48
N GLU A 178 17.89 9.46 -1.72
CA GLU A 178 16.62 10.03 -2.16
C GLU A 178 15.56 9.44 -1.22
N GLY A 179 15.06 10.26 -0.29
CA GLY A 179 14.10 9.79 0.69
C GLY A 179 12.89 9.17 0.00
N LYS A 180 12.70 7.87 0.21
CA LYS A 180 11.53 7.17 -0.29
C LYS A 180 10.28 7.82 0.31
N GLU A 181 9.44 8.33 -0.57
CA GLU A 181 8.17 8.91 -0.19
C GLU A 181 7.12 7.81 -0.20
N PHE A 182 6.35 7.68 0.87
CA PHE A 182 5.28 6.68 0.97
C PHE A 182 3.93 7.37 0.75
N PRO A 183 3.16 7.01 -0.28
CA PRO A 183 1.85 7.63 -0.49
C PRO A 183 0.92 7.30 0.68
N LEU A 184 0.12 8.26 1.10
CA LEU A 184 -0.94 8.00 2.06
C LEU A 184 -1.96 7.01 1.45
N PRO A 185 -2.48 6.07 2.26
CA PRO A 185 -3.54 5.18 1.82
C PRO A 185 -4.71 6.00 1.25
N GLN A 186 -5.17 5.69 0.04
CA GLN A 186 -6.24 6.46 -0.63
C GLN A 186 -7.54 6.46 0.19
N ARG A 187 -7.76 5.43 0.99
CA ARG A 187 -8.95 5.29 1.86
C ARG A 187 -8.76 5.85 3.26
N ALA A 188 -7.66 6.52 3.55
CA ALA A 188 -7.47 7.21 4.83
C ALA A 188 -8.49 8.36 4.96
N MET A 189 -9.35 8.26 5.98
CA MET A 189 -10.38 9.25 6.26
C MET A 189 -9.72 10.60 6.59
N GLY A 190 -10.09 11.62 5.81
CA GLY A 190 -9.49 12.96 5.93
C GLY A 190 -7.99 12.99 5.66
N ARG A 191 -7.43 11.96 4.99
CA ARG A 191 -5.98 11.80 4.77
C ARG A 191 -5.16 11.84 6.07
N LYS A 192 -5.76 11.38 7.17
CA LYS A 192 -5.12 11.34 8.48
C LYS A 192 -4.53 9.97 8.76
N LEU A 193 -3.34 9.98 9.37
CA LEU A 193 -2.70 8.80 9.89
C LEU A 193 -2.98 8.64 11.39
N ARG A 194 -3.18 7.41 11.87
CA ARG A 194 -3.23 7.11 13.31
C ARG A 194 -1.83 6.85 13.85
N GLN A 195 -1.04 6.03 13.14
CA GLN A 195 0.30 5.64 13.58
C GLN A 195 1.16 5.09 12.43
N ALA A 196 2.47 5.31 12.47
CA ALA A 196 3.45 4.63 11.61
C ALA A 196 4.39 3.78 12.46
N VAL A 197 4.63 2.53 12.06
CA VAL A 197 5.45 1.58 12.82
C VAL A 197 6.35 0.82 11.86
N PHE A 198 7.65 0.78 12.14
CA PHE A 198 8.54 -0.19 11.47
C PHE A 198 8.52 -1.51 12.21
N PHE A 199 8.54 -2.61 11.47
CA PHE A 199 8.66 -3.94 12.05
C PHE A 199 9.54 -4.87 11.23
N THR A 200 10.18 -5.82 11.88
CA THR A 200 10.93 -6.90 11.21
C THR A 200 10.09 -8.19 11.29
N PRO A 201 9.70 -8.79 10.16
CA PRO A 201 9.01 -10.08 10.17
C PRO A 201 9.77 -11.13 10.99
N GLY A 202 9.05 -11.87 11.83
CA GLY A 202 9.64 -12.92 12.69
C GLY A 202 10.35 -12.42 13.95
N SER A 203 10.47 -11.10 14.17
CA SER A 203 11.07 -10.55 15.41
C SER A 203 10.02 -10.22 16.46
N VAL A 204 10.18 -10.76 17.68
CA VAL A 204 9.28 -10.52 18.83
C VAL A 204 9.43 -9.09 19.39
N VAL A 205 10.59 -8.47 19.20
CA VAL A 205 10.92 -7.10 19.66
C VAL A 205 10.76 -6.07 18.53
N GLY A 206 10.14 -6.48 17.41
CA GLY A 206 10.31 -5.81 16.12
C GLY A 206 9.64 -4.45 15.94
N TYR A 207 8.68 -4.05 16.79
CA TYR A 207 7.86 -2.87 16.51
C TYR A 207 8.48 -1.56 17.02
N ILE A 208 8.86 -0.68 16.11
CA ILE A 208 9.39 0.65 16.40
C ILE A 208 8.35 1.69 15.98
N ASN A 209 7.71 2.32 16.97
CA ASN A 209 6.76 3.40 16.73
C ASN A 209 7.50 4.69 16.36
N ILE A 210 7.11 5.31 15.24
CA ILE A 210 7.74 6.53 14.74
C ILE A 210 6.83 7.72 15.04
N PRO A 211 7.28 8.73 15.79
CA PRO A 211 6.47 9.90 16.08
C PRO A 211 6.31 10.79 14.84
N GLN A 212 5.18 11.48 14.75
CA GLN A 212 5.04 12.57 13.80
C GLN A 212 5.86 13.77 14.29
N ILE A 213 6.68 14.33 13.41
CA ILE A 213 7.37 15.60 13.60
C ILE A 213 6.68 16.68 12.76
N ALA A 214 6.56 17.88 13.31
CA ALA A 214 6.08 19.03 12.55
C ALA A 214 7.11 19.38 11.47
N PHE A 215 6.66 19.85 10.30
CA PHE A 215 7.55 20.09 9.16
C PHE A 215 8.62 21.14 9.49
N GLU A 216 8.23 22.17 10.22
CA GLU A 216 9.10 23.24 10.74
C GLU A 216 10.14 22.78 11.76
N ASN A 217 9.91 21.62 12.38
CA ASN A 217 10.83 21.02 13.35
C ASN A 217 11.73 19.95 12.71
N VAL A 218 11.59 19.70 11.40
CA VAL A 218 12.50 18.83 10.67
C VAL A 218 13.84 19.56 10.60
N PRO A 219 14.92 19.06 11.22
CA PRO A 219 16.22 19.70 11.12
C PRO A 219 16.61 19.76 9.65
N GLU A 220 16.86 20.98 9.16
CA GLU A 220 17.46 21.17 7.84
C GLU A 220 18.73 20.31 7.75
N PRO A 221 19.05 19.75 6.58
CA PRO A 221 20.28 18.99 6.41
C PRO A 221 21.45 19.92 6.74
N MET A 222 21.94 19.85 7.98
CA MET A 222 23.08 20.63 8.42
C MET A 222 24.27 20.23 7.53
N ASN A 223 24.75 21.19 6.75
CA ASN A 223 25.82 21.01 5.78
C ASN A 223 27.00 20.22 6.38
N GLY A 224 27.25 19.03 5.83
CA GLY A 224 28.56 18.37 5.78
C GLY A 224 29.10 17.68 7.04
N PHE A 225 28.94 18.23 8.25
CA PHE A 225 29.77 17.77 9.39
C PHE A 225 29.04 16.95 10.47
N LEU A 226 27.71 17.04 10.59
CA LEU A 226 26.95 16.24 11.58
C LEU A 226 26.24 15.02 10.99
N GLN A 227 26.10 14.91 9.67
CA GLN A 227 25.58 13.68 9.03
C GLN A 227 26.45 12.46 9.35
N ALA A 228 27.76 12.65 9.57
CA ALA A 228 28.70 11.58 9.93
C ALA A 228 28.53 11.03 11.37
N ARG A 229 27.89 11.76 12.29
CA ARG A 229 27.59 11.24 13.65
C ARG A 229 26.23 10.59 13.77
N TYR A 230 25.30 10.89 12.87
CA TYR A 230 23.97 10.24 12.82
C TYR A 230 23.96 8.95 11.99
N THR A 231 25.08 8.58 11.35
CA THR A 231 25.27 7.35 10.56
C THR A 231 25.01 6.05 11.35
N TYR A 232 24.89 6.13 12.69
CA TYR A 232 24.71 4.96 13.56
C TYR A 232 23.34 4.81 14.20
N THR A 233 22.37 5.69 13.91
CA THR A 233 20.97 5.42 14.29
C THR A 233 20.26 4.79 13.09
N PRO A 234 20.10 3.45 13.06
CA PRO A 234 19.56 2.74 11.89
C PRO A 234 18.04 2.92 11.70
N TYR A 235 17.41 3.83 12.43
CA TYR A 235 15.96 3.99 12.46
C TYR A 235 15.58 5.46 12.24
N PRO A 236 14.51 5.72 11.47
CA PRO A 236 13.89 7.03 11.42
C PRO A 236 13.54 7.52 12.83
N GLN A 237 13.82 8.79 13.12
CA GLN A 237 13.48 9.42 14.39
C GLN A 237 12.07 10.02 14.37
N GLY A 238 11.53 10.30 13.17
CA GLY A 238 10.19 10.82 13.00
C GLY A 238 9.71 10.71 11.56
N TYR A 239 8.44 11.05 11.34
CA TYR A 239 7.88 11.25 10.01
C TYR A 239 7.13 12.58 9.92
N TYR A 240 7.08 13.16 8.73
CA TYR A 240 6.27 14.34 8.43
C TYR A 240 5.50 14.15 7.13
N PHE A 241 4.53 15.02 6.88
CA PHE A 241 3.74 15.01 5.65
C PHE A 241 4.25 16.03 4.65
N LYS A 242 4.37 15.62 3.39
CA LYS A 242 4.63 16.50 2.25
C LYS A 242 3.60 16.20 1.17
N GLY A 243 2.57 17.03 1.07
CA GLY A 243 1.38 16.73 0.25
C GLY A 243 0.69 15.45 0.75
N ASP A 244 0.45 14.51 -0.16
CA ASP A 244 -0.19 13.21 0.13
C ASP A 244 0.81 12.09 0.47
N LYS A 245 2.01 12.46 0.93
CA LYS A 245 3.09 11.52 1.15
C LYS A 245 3.65 11.63 2.55
N ILE A 246 4.03 10.49 3.11
CA ILE A 246 4.75 10.33 4.37
C ILE A 246 6.22 10.29 4.03
N ILE A 247 6.99 11.16 4.68
CA ILE A 247 8.45 11.21 4.57
C ILE A 247 9.06 10.97 5.95
N PHE A 248 10.03 10.07 6.00
CA PHE A 248 10.76 9.74 7.21
C PHE A 248 12.01 10.63 7.34
N TRP A 249 12.33 11.00 8.58
CA TRP A 249 13.51 11.77 8.93
C TRP A 249 14.32 11.06 10.05
N PRO A 250 15.66 10.93 9.91
CA PRO A 250 16.41 11.15 8.67
C PRO A 250 15.89 10.25 7.53
N GLN A 251 16.14 10.60 6.26
CA GLN A 251 15.66 9.85 5.09
C GLN A 251 16.30 8.46 4.93
N GLN A 252 17.09 8.03 5.91
CA GLN A 252 17.61 6.67 6.01
C GLN A 252 16.48 5.75 6.42
N LEU A 253 16.00 4.96 5.47
CA LEU A 253 15.03 3.92 5.75
C LEU A 253 15.72 2.80 6.49
N GLY A 254 14.94 2.14 7.35
CA GLY A 254 15.40 1.17 8.32
C GLY A 254 16.35 0.10 7.79
N ASN A 255 16.98 -0.63 8.71
CA ASN A 255 17.84 -1.77 8.39
C ASN A 255 17.18 -2.70 7.35
N ARG A 256 18.01 -3.34 6.50
CA ARG A 256 17.55 -4.35 5.53
C ARG A 256 16.60 -5.34 6.21
N GLY A 257 15.47 -5.62 5.56
CA GLY A 257 14.45 -6.54 6.09
C GLY A 257 13.44 -5.92 7.07
N GLN A 258 13.37 -4.59 7.16
CA GLN A 258 12.27 -3.91 7.86
C GLN A 258 11.12 -3.56 6.91
N ASN A 259 9.91 -3.72 7.43
CA ASN A 259 8.64 -3.38 6.80
C ASN A 259 8.02 -2.17 7.51
N LEU A 260 7.34 -1.31 6.76
CA LEU A 260 6.56 -0.21 7.32
C LEU A 260 5.09 -0.62 7.42
N ARG A 261 4.51 -0.51 8.60
CA ARG A 261 3.08 -0.66 8.85
C ARG A 261 2.47 0.69 9.20
N ILE A 262 1.42 1.04 8.48
CA ILE A 262 0.71 2.31 8.56
C ILE A 262 -0.69 2.05 9.07
N TYR A 263 -1.03 2.56 10.24
CA TYR A 263 -2.37 2.46 10.82
C TYR A 263 -3.16 3.73 10.54
N TYR A 264 -4.35 3.61 9.98
CA TYR A 264 -5.20 4.76 9.63
C TYR A 264 -6.68 4.45 9.83
N TYR A 265 -7.48 5.51 9.98
CA TYR A 265 -8.93 5.40 10.01
C TYR A 265 -9.45 5.22 8.59
N LYS A 266 -10.04 4.07 8.28
CA LYS A 266 -10.53 3.76 6.94
C LYS A 266 -11.87 4.44 6.66
N ARG A 267 -12.03 5.03 5.48
CA ARG A 267 -13.32 5.49 4.95
C ARG A 267 -14.17 4.27 4.57
N PRO A 268 -15.46 4.21 4.96
CA PRO A 268 -16.38 3.20 4.44
C PRO A 268 -16.47 3.24 2.92
N SER A 269 -16.68 2.07 2.29
CA SER A 269 -16.94 2.00 0.86
C SER A 269 -18.26 2.68 0.48
N GLU A 270 -18.35 3.20 -0.73
CA GLU A 270 -19.56 3.81 -1.29
C GLU A 270 -20.67 2.75 -1.43
N LEU A 271 -21.88 3.05 -0.94
CA LEU A 271 -23.01 2.14 -1.06
C LEU A 271 -23.55 2.15 -2.51
N VAL A 272 -23.64 0.97 -3.12
CA VAL A 272 -24.17 0.78 -4.48
C VAL A 272 -25.32 -0.21 -4.49
N LEU A 273 -26.07 -0.24 -5.59
CA LEU A 273 -27.18 -1.17 -5.75
C LEU A 273 -26.69 -2.61 -5.62
N LYS A 274 -27.55 -3.50 -5.12
CA LYS A 274 -27.26 -4.94 -5.06
C LYS A 274 -26.98 -5.53 -6.45
N ALA A 275 -27.56 -4.95 -7.50
CA ALA A 275 -27.33 -5.34 -8.88
C ALA A 275 -25.92 -4.97 -9.40
N ASP A 276 -25.18 -4.10 -8.73
CA ASP A 276 -23.79 -3.76 -9.08
C ASP A 276 -22.77 -4.64 -8.37
N GLY A 277 -23.16 -5.29 -7.27
CA GLY A 277 -22.37 -6.28 -6.55
C GLY A 277 -22.66 -7.71 -7.01
N ARG A 278 -21.76 -8.63 -6.72
CA ARG A 278 -21.91 -10.06 -7.04
C ARG A 278 -21.61 -10.93 -5.84
N THR A 279 -21.98 -12.21 -5.89
CA THR A 279 -21.54 -13.18 -4.87
C THR A 279 -20.67 -14.25 -5.49
N ILE A 280 -19.62 -14.61 -4.76
CA ILE A 280 -18.72 -15.71 -5.13
C ILE A 280 -19.47 -17.02 -4.91
N SER A 281 -19.62 -17.82 -5.97
CA SER A 281 -20.22 -19.16 -5.89
C SER A 281 -19.20 -20.24 -5.57
N ASN A 282 -17.98 -20.11 -6.10
CA ASN A 282 -16.88 -21.02 -5.83
C ASN A 282 -15.53 -20.31 -6.04
N TYR A 283 -14.46 -20.86 -5.47
CA TYR A 283 -13.09 -20.42 -5.76
C TYR A 283 -12.13 -21.62 -5.77
N PHE A 284 -11.12 -21.58 -6.65
CA PHE A 284 -10.11 -22.64 -6.75
C PHE A 284 -8.84 -22.15 -7.46
N ASN A 285 -7.74 -22.87 -7.24
CA ASN A 285 -6.47 -22.64 -7.94
C ASN A 285 -6.51 -23.30 -9.32
N ILE A 286 -5.97 -22.64 -10.34
CA ILE A 286 -5.79 -23.21 -11.68
C ILE A 286 -4.30 -23.50 -11.94
N SER A 287 -4.00 -24.40 -12.89
CA SER A 287 -2.67 -25.00 -13.12
C SER A 287 -1.53 -24.01 -13.43
N ASN A 288 -1.82 -22.73 -13.63
CA ASN A 288 -0.84 -21.68 -13.92
C ASN A 288 -0.55 -20.77 -12.70
N GLY A 289 -0.90 -21.21 -11.49
CA GLY A 289 -0.70 -20.46 -10.24
C GLY A 289 -1.76 -19.39 -9.97
N PHE A 290 -2.52 -18.96 -10.98
CA PHE A 290 -3.65 -18.06 -10.80
C PHE A 290 -4.75 -18.70 -9.94
N GLN A 291 -5.50 -17.84 -9.25
CA GLN A 291 -6.68 -18.23 -8.50
C GLN A 291 -7.92 -17.77 -9.28
N GLN A 292 -8.97 -18.58 -9.31
CA GLN A 292 -10.18 -18.27 -10.06
C GLN A 292 -11.37 -18.10 -9.12
N LEU A 293 -12.10 -16.99 -9.29
CA LEU A 293 -13.36 -16.72 -8.61
C LEU A 293 -14.51 -16.96 -9.58
N LEU A 294 -15.36 -17.92 -9.23
CA LEU A 294 -16.61 -18.19 -9.93
C LEU A 294 -17.72 -17.35 -9.30
N ILE A 295 -18.49 -16.67 -10.15
CA ILE A 295 -19.52 -15.72 -9.76
C ILE A 295 -20.90 -16.30 -10.05
N ASN A 296 -21.85 -16.12 -9.14
CA ASN A 296 -23.20 -16.70 -9.25
C ASN A 296 -24.07 -16.13 -10.38
N SER A 297 -23.68 -14.99 -10.96
CA SER A 297 -24.44 -14.24 -11.96
C SER A 297 -23.52 -13.45 -12.87
N ALA A 298 -24.02 -13.07 -14.05
CA ALA A 298 -23.22 -12.37 -15.05
C ALA A 298 -22.62 -11.07 -14.50
N ILE A 299 -21.31 -10.90 -14.56
CA ILE A 299 -20.56 -9.70 -14.18
C ILE A 299 -21.14 -8.49 -14.94
N PRO A 300 -21.44 -7.37 -14.27
CA PRO A 300 -21.96 -6.18 -14.95
C PRO A 300 -21.00 -5.72 -16.06
N SER A 301 -21.52 -5.33 -17.22
CA SER A 301 -20.70 -4.75 -18.29
C SER A 301 -20.00 -3.45 -17.87
N SER A 302 -20.50 -2.77 -16.83
CA SER A 302 -19.86 -1.60 -16.21
C SER A 302 -18.55 -1.92 -15.47
N TRP A 303 -18.30 -3.19 -15.12
CA TRP A 303 -17.02 -3.60 -14.57
C TRP A 303 -15.97 -3.74 -15.68
N GLY A 304 -16.39 -4.13 -16.88
CA GLY A 304 -15.52 -4.34 -18.03
C GLY A 304 -16.00 -5.49 -18.92
N ILE A 305 -15.28 -5.71 -20.02
CA ILE A 305 -15.47 -6.86 -20.92
C ILE A 305 -14.40 -7.93 -20.63
N ALA A 306 -14.56 -9.13 -21.20
CA ALA A 306 -13.55 -10.18 -21.11
C ALA A 306 -12.16 -9.67 -21.54
N GLY A 307 -11.14 -9.97 -20.74
CA GLY A 307 -9.77 -9.46 -20.86
C GLY A 307 -9.50 -8.15 -20.09
N SER A 308 -10.52 -7.45 -19.59
CA SER A 308 -10.34 -6.22 -18.82
C SER A 308 -9.73 -6.51 -17.44
N THR A 309 -8.74 -5.70 -17.04
CA THR A 309 -8.18 -5.72 -15.68
C THR A 309 -8.96 -4.76 -14.80
N ILE A 310 -9.47 -5.26 -13.67
CA ILE A 310 -10.29 -4.53 -12.71
C ILE A 310 -9.71 -4.66 -11.31
N LYS A 311 -10.11 -3.78 -10.40
CA LYS A 311 -9.83 -3.93 -8.97
C LYS A 311 -11.14 -4.12 -8.20
N VAL A 312 -11.15 -5.12 -7.32
CA VAL A 312 -12.33 -5.50 -6.55
C VAL A 312 -12.03 -5.52 -5.05
N ASP A 313 -13.07 -5.29 -4.26
CA ASP A 313 -13.06 -5.59 -2.83
C ASP A 313 -13.97 -6.79 -2.58
N ILE A 314 -13.53 -7.68 -1.70
CA ILE A 314 -14.26 -8.90 -1.31
C ILE A 314 -14.64 -8.77 0.16
N MET A 315 -15.92 -9.01 0.45
CA MET A 315 -16.54 -8.75 1.74
C MET A 315 -17.31 -9.97 2.24
N GLU A 316 -17.39 -10.11 3.56
CA GLU A 316 -18.23 -11.10 4.21
C GLU A 316 -19.71 -10.87 3.90
N ASN A 317 -20.46 -11.96 3.82
CA ASN A 317 -21.92 -11.93 3.66
C ASN A 317 -22.69 -11.96 4.98
N VAL A 318 -21.99 -11.98 6.10
CA VAL A 318 -22.55 -11.99 7.46
C VAL A 318 -22.00 -10.79 8.23
N SER A 319 -22.80 -10.22 9.14
CA SER A 319 -22.35 -9.19 10.08
C SER A 319 -21.08 -9.67 10.80
N PRO A 320 -20.00 -8.87 10.86
CA PRO A 320 -19.99 -7.40 10.70
C PRO A 320 -19.62 -6.89 9.30
N PHE A 321 -19.83 -7.68 8.23
CA PHE A 321 -19.60 -7.31 6.83
C PHE A 321 -18.18 -6.79 6.57
N ARG A 322 -17.18 -7.50 7.11
CA ARG A 322 -15.78 -7.08 7.01
C ARG A 322 -15.29 -7.20 5.57
N VAL A 323 -14.36 -6.32 5.21
CA VAL A 323 -13.59 -6.45 3.97
C VAL A 323 -12.51 -7.50 4.22
N LEU A 324 -12.60 -8.63 3.53
CA LEU A 324 -11.65 -9.74 3.63
C LEU A 324 -10.41 -9.49 2.77
N ALA A 325 -10.63 -8.99 1.56
CA ALA A 325 -9.57 -8.63 0.63
C ALA A 325 -9.91 -7.31 -0.06
N GLU A 326 -8.93 -6.43 -0.19
CA GLU A 326 -9.11 -5.06 -0.66
C GLU A 326 -8.23 -4.78 -1.86
N GLY A 327 -8.78 -4.11 -2.89
CA GLY A 327 -7.99 -3.70 -4.04
C GLY A 327 -7.41 -4.87 -4.85
N VAL A 328 -8.04 -6.04 -4.77
CA VAL A 328 -7.60 -7.26 -5.45
C VAL A 328 -7.64 -7.04 -6.95
N THR A 329 -6.50 -7.23 -7.62
CA THR A 329 -6.43 -7.09 -9.07
C THR A 329 -6.93 -8.37 -9.72
N CYS A 330 -7.95 -8.23 -10.57
CA CYS A 330 -8.59 -9.33 -11.27
C CYS A 330 -8.63 -9.07 -12.78
N VAL A 331 -8.57 -10.12 -13.57
CA VAL A 331 -8.87 -10.09 -15.01
C VAL A 331 -10.23 -10.76 -15.24
N VAL A 332 -11.13 -10.09 -15.96
CA VAL A 332 -12.42 -10.66 -16.35
C VAL A 332 -12.17 -11.76 -17.38
N ALA A 333 -12.30 -13.02 -16.98
CA ALA A 333 -12.02 -14.15 -17.87
C ALA A 333 -13.24 -14.54 -18.70
N SER A 334 -14.43 -14.44 -18.12
CA SER A 334 -15.71 -14.73 -18.77
C SER A 334 -16.82 -13.87 -18.18
N THR A 335 -18.07 -14.09 -18.58
CA THR A 335 -19.23 -13.41 -17.97
C THR A 335 -19.44 -13.78 -16.50
N THR A 336 -18.88 -14.88 -15.99
CA THR A 336 -19.08 -15.34 -14.60
C THR A 336 -17.77 -15.70 -13.90
N THR A 337 -16.64 -15.29 -14.46
CA THR A 337 -15.33 -15.75 -14.00
C THR A 337 -14.33 -14.61 -13.93
N LEU A 338 -13.67 -14.48 -12.79
CA LEU A 338 -12.55 -13.56 -12.57
C LEU A 338 -11.28 -14.38 -12.27
N ASN A 339 -10.19 -14.06 -12.94
CA ASN A 339 -8.87 -14.59 -12.58
C ASN A 339 -8.16 -13.58 -11.69
N VAL A 340 -7.64 -14.02 -10.56
CA VAL A 340 -6.97 -13.21 -9.54
C VAL A 340 -5.47 -13.43 -9.63
N ASP A 341 -4.67 -12.38 -9.38
CA ASP A 341 -3.22 -12.47 -9.28
C ASP A 341 -2.77 -13.61 -8.35
N PRO A 342 -1.86 -14.50 -8.79
CA PRO A 342 -1.40 -15.65 -8.02
C PRO A 342 -0.86 -15.31 -6.63
N ASN A 343 -0.32 -14.09 -6.45
CA ASN A 343 0.29 -13.64 -5.20
C ASN A 343 -0.73 -13.06 -4.20
N THR A 344 -2.02 -12.98 -4.55
CA THR A 344 -3.04 -12.48 -3.62
C THR A 344 -3.40 -13.55 -2.61
N ASP A 345 -3.28 -13.25 -1.31
CA ASP A 345 -3.79 -14.13 -0.26
C ASP A 345 -5.33 -14.08 -0.23
N LEU A 346 -5.95 -15.20 -0.61
CA LEU A 346 -7.41 -15.39 -0.58
C LEU A 346 -7.82 -16.41 0.51
N SER A 347 -6.93 -16.75 1.45
CA SER A 347 -7.18 -17.79 2.48
C SER A 347 -8.40 -17.53 3.36
N ALA A 348 -8.80 -16.27 3.54
CA ALA A 348 -9.96 -15.88 4.31
C ALA A 348 -11.29 -15.91 3.53
N ILE A 349 -11.26 -16.21 2.22
CA ILE A 349 -12.44 -16.17 1.35
C ILE A 349 -13.22 -17.48 1.39
N TYR A 350 -14.54 -17.37 1.32
CA TYR A 350 -15.46 -18.51 1.29
C TYR A 350 -16.65 -18.27 0.36
N ASN A 351 -17.37 -19.34 0.02
CA ASN A 351 -18.53 -19.27 -0.88
C ASN A 351 -19.65 -18.43 -0.27
N GLY A 352 -20.21 -17.51 -1.05
CA GLY A 352 -21.23 -16.56 -0.64
C GLY A 352 -20.70 -15.17 -0.31
N CYS A 353 -19.38 -14.96 -0.23
CA CYS A 353 -18.79 -13.62 -0.07
C CYS A 353 -19.27 -12.67 -1.17
N TYR A 354 -19.47 -11.39 -0.81
CA TYR A 354 -19.80 -10.34 -1.74
C TYR A 354 -18.54 -9.80 -2.41
N ILE A 355 -18.63 -9.51 -3.70
CA ILE A 355 -17.55 -8.91 -4.49
C ILE A 355 -18.11 -7.70 -5.23
N ASN A 356 -17.41 -6.57 -5.06
CA ASN A 356 -17.76 -5.29 -5.65
C ASN A 356 -16.50 -4.63 -6.22
N LEU A 357 -16.66 -3.65 -7.12
CA LEU A 357 -15.54 -2.82 -7.53
C LEU A 357 -14.90 -2.12 -6.31
N THR A 358 -13.58 -1.94 -6.36
CA THR A 358 -12.79 -1.31 -5.29
C THR A 358 -13.38 0.03 -4.86
N GLY A 359 -13.67 0.15 -3.56
CA GLY A 359 -14.20 1.36 -2.94
C GLY A 359 -15.72 1.43 -2.93
N LYS A 360 -16.40 0.39 -3.45
CA LYS A 360 -17.86 0.26 -3.46
C LYS A 360 -18.30 -0.95 -2.64
N THR A 361 -19.51 -0.91 -2.12
CA THR A 361 -20.14 -1.98 -1.36
C THR A 361 -21.64 -2.02 -1.59
N SER A 362 -22.24 -3.20 -1.67
CA SER A 362 -23.70 -3.34 -1.74
C SER A 362 -24.33 -3.47 -0.36
N TYR A 363 -23.50 -3.51 0.69
CA TYR A 363 -23.89 -3.65 2.08
C TYR A 363 -23.29 -2.51 2.91
N PRO A 364 -24.08 -1.86 3.77
CA PRO A 364 -23.57 -0.78 4.61
C PRO A 364 -22.57 -1.36 5.61
N GLN A 365 -21.35 -0.80 5.61
CA GLN A 365 -20.25 -1.20 6.52
C GLN A 365 -20.43 -0.57 7.90
N ILE A 366 -21.60 -0.78 8.49
CA ILE A 366 -21.92 -0.38 9.87
C ILE A 366 -22.40 -1.63 10.62
N PRO A 367 -22.21 -1.70 11.94
CA PRO A 367 -22.83 -2.72 12.79
C PRO A 367 -24.33 -2.86 12.49
N GLN A 368 -24.86 -4.08 12.54
CA GLN A 368 -26.25 -4.37 12.19
C GLN A 368 -27.25 -3.64 13.09
N GLU A 369 -26.87 -3.39 14.35
CA GLU A 369 -27.65 -2.66 15.34
C GLU A 369 -27.85 -1.18 14.94
N LEU A 370 -26.99 -0.64 14.07
CA LEU A 370 -27.10 0.73 13.55
C LEU A 370 -28.05 0.83 12.35
N PHE A 371 -28.55 -0.29 11.78
CA PHE A 371 -29.38 -0.25 10.58
C PHE A 371 -30.71 0.48 10.82
N GLU A 372 -31.35 0.23 11.97
CA GLU A 372 -32.60 0.90 12.35
C GLU A 372 -32.40 2.40 12.58
N VAL A 373 -31.27 2.79 13.17
CA VAL A 373 -30.93 4.22 13.36
C VAL A 373 -30.68 4.89 12.01
N ALA A 374 -29.97 4.23 11.09
CA ALA A 374 -29.74 4.73 9.74
C ALA A 374 -31.04 4.87 8.94
N ALA A 375 -31.99 3.92 9.08
CA ALA A 375 -33.32 4.03 8.49
C ALA A 375 -34.07 5.25 9.03
N GLN A 376 -34.03 5.47 10.36
CA GLN A 376 -34.65 6.64 10.98
C GLN A 376 -34.02 7.96 10.52
N PHE A 377 -32.68 8.01 10.32
CA PHE A 377 -32.01 9.17 9.71
C PHE A 377 -32.59 9.49 8.32
N ALA A 378 -32.76 8.47 7.47
CA ALA A 378 -33.34 8.65 6.15
C ALA A 378 -34.80 9.16 6.24
N SER A 379 -35.60 8.62 7.15
CA SER A 379 -36.98 9.09 7.38
C SER A 379 -37.04 10.55 7.84
N VAL A 380 -36.18 10.96 8.78
CA VAL A 380 -36.09 12.36 9.24
C VAL A 380 -35.74 13.27 8.06
N ARG A 381 -34.79 12.88 7.22
CA ARG A 381 -34.41 13.68 6.05
C ARG A 381 -35.53 13.79 5.02
N LEU A 382 -36.28 12.72 4.80
CA LEU A 382 -37.44 12.76 3.90
C LEU A 382 -38.51 13.73 4.42
N LEU A 383 -38.82 13.71 5.71
CA LEU A 383 -39.78 14.66 6.31
C LEU A 383 -39.32 16.11 6.18
N GLU A 384 -38.02 16.37 6.35
CA GLU A 384 -37.42 17.69 6.14
C GLU A 384 -37.60 18.16 4.69
N ILE A 385 -37.29 17.30 3.71
CA ILE A 385 -37.43 17.62 2.27
C ILE A 385 -38.90 17.84 1.90
N MET A 386 -39.82 17.08 2.49
CA MET A 386 -41.26 17.24 2.28
C MET A 386 -41.82 18.52 2.92
N GLY A 387 -41.07 19.19 3.81
CA GLY A 387 -41.54 20.37 4.54
C GLY A 387 -42.59 20.07 5.60
N ASP A 388 -42.71 18.81 6.06
CA ASP A 388 -43.66 18.43 7.11
C ASP A 388 -43.14 18.85 8.50
N ASN A 389 -43.30 20.13 8.80
CA ASN A 389 -42.87 20.74 10.05
C ASN A 389 -43.59 20.20 11.29
N THR A 390 -44.74 19.52 11.11
CA THR A 390 -45.50 18.96 12.25
C THR A 390 -44.88 17.64 12.70
N ARG A 391 -44.50 16.76 11.77
CA ARG A 391 -43.96 15.43 12.08
C ARG A 391 -42.45 15.40 12.24
N TYR A 392 -41.73 16.32 11.59
CA TYR A 392 -40.27 16.44 11.68
C TYR A 392 -39.71 16.45 13.12
N PRO A 393 -40.18 17.31 14.06
CA PRO A 393 -39.60 17.36 15.41
C PRO A 393 -39.78 16.06 16.20
N PHE A 394 -40.89 15.33 16.00
CA PHE A 394 -41.12 14.03 16.65
C PHE A 394 -40.19 12.93 16.11
N ALA A 395 -39.97 12.91 14.79
CA ALA A 395 -39.04 11.97 14.16
C ALA A 395 -37.59 12.24 14.61
N LEU A 396 -37.21 13.52 14.73
CA LEU A 396 -35.89 13.92 15.24
C LEU A 396 -35.72 13.54 16.72
N ALA A 397 -36.73 13.74 17.56
CA ALA A 397 -36.68 13.34 18.96
C ALA A 397 -36.52 11.82 19.12
N THR A 398 -37.23 11.03 18.30
CA THR A 398 -37.06 9.57 18.25
C THR A 398 -35.65 9.18 17.84
N LEU A 399 -35.11 9.83 16.82
CA LEU A 399 -33.74 9.60 16.35
C LEU A 399 -32.71 9.86 17.45
N GLU A 400 -32.80 10.99 18.15
CA GLU A 400 -31.87 11.31 19.25
C GLU A 400 -31.99 10.31 20.42
N LYS A 401 -33.20 9.83 20.71
CA LYS A 401 -33.41 8.77 21.70
C LYS A 401 -32.72 7.47 21.28
N MET A 402 -32.93 7.01 20.04
CA MET A 402 -32.29 5.80 19.52
C MET A 402 -30.77 5.92 19.53
N LYS A 403 -30.21 7.09 19.19
CA LYS A 403 -28.77 7.35 19.25
C LYS A 403 -28.22 7.21 20.67
N LYS A 404 -28.92 7.75 21.67
CA LYS A 404 -28.50 7.67 23.08
C LYS A 404 -28.54 6.24 23.60
N GLU A 405 -29.60 5.50 23.28
CA GLU A 405 -29.72 4.08 23.66
C GLU A 405 -28.60 3.25 23.02
N LEU A 406 -28.36 3.47 21.72
CA LEU A 406 -27.33 2.74 20.99
C LEU A 406 -25.90 3.04 21.44
N ALA A 407 -25.62 4.29 21.84
CA ALA A 407 -24.33 4.64 22.43
C ALA A 407 -24.05 3.82 23.71
N THR A 408 -25.08 3.45 24.46
CA THR A 408 -24.97 2.62 25.66
C THR A 408 -24.70 1.16 25.33
N TYR A 409 -25.23 0.65 24.21
CA TYR A 409 -24.99 -0.74 23.79
C TYR A 409 -23.63 -0.96 23.13
N ILE A 410 -23.10 0.04 22.44
CA ILE A 410 -21.83 -0.09 21.70
C ILE A 410 -20.62 0.20 22.59
N ALA A 411 -20.80 0.98 23.66
CA ALA A 411 -19.70 1.39 24.54
C ALA A 411 -20.02 1.10 26.02
N PRO A 412 -19.14 0.39 26.75
CA PRO A 412 -17.80 -0.06 26.36
C PRO A 412 -17.78 -1.43 25.63
N ARG A 413 -16.84 -1.62 24.69
CA ARG A 413 -16.63 -2.93 24.04
C ARG A 413 -15.95 -3.97 24.92
N ASP A 414 -15.25 -3.50 25.95
CA ASP A 414 -14.65 -4.32 26.99
C ASP A 414 -15.24 -3.85 28.33
N ASP A 415 -16.22 -4.59 28.82
CA ASP A 415 -16.87 -4.35 30.12
C ASP A 415 -15.95 -4.72 31.30
N SER A 416 -14.84 -5.41 31.05
CA SER A 416 -14.02 -6.04 32.09
C SER A 416 -12.64 -5.41 32.30
N GLY A 417 -12.14 -4.68 31.31
CA GLY A 417 -10.79 -4.11 31.35
C GLY A 417 -10.74 -2.71 31.96
N SER A 418 -10.08 -2.57 33.12
CA SER A 418 -9.60 -1.25 33.54
C SER A 418 -8.63 -0.73 32.47
N MET A 419 -8.95 0.40 31.83
CA MET A 419 -8.06 1.03 30.85
C MET A 419 -6.70 1.29 31.51
N LYS A 420 -5.63 0.68 30.97
CA LYS A 420 -4.27 0.94 31.44
C LYS A 420 -3.94 2.42 31.20
N VAL A 421 -3.71 3.16 32.27
CA VAL A 421 -3.22 4.55 32.18
C VAL A 421 -1.76 4.50 31.74
N ILE A 422 -1.52 4.74 30.45
CA ILE A 422 -0.17 4.88 29.92
C ILE A 422 0.18 6.36 29.90
N SER A 423 1.08 6.77 30.81
CA SER A 423 1.69 8.10 30.73
C SER A 423 2.54 8.15 29.44
N LYS A 424 2.17 9.04 28.52
CA LYS A 424 2.92 9.24 27.25
C LYS A 424 4.36 9.73 27.48
N ASN A 425 4.73 10.11 28.71
CA ASN A 425 6.02 10.68 29.09
C ASN A 425 6.91 9.75 29.95
N ALA A 426 6.65 8.44 30.02
CA ALA A 426 7.42 7.53 30.90
C ALA A 426 8.87 7.23 30.44
N LEU A 427 9.39 7.89 29.40
CA LEU A 427 10.77 7.73 28.91
C LEU A 427 11.64 8.95 29.25
N ARG A 428 11.93 9.17 30.55
CA ARG A 428 13.01 10.10 30.96
C ARG A 428 13.65 9.83 32.33
N SER A 429 13.73 8.58 32.81
CA SER A 429 14.50 8.28 34.05
C SER A 429 15.47 7.11 33.99
N LEU A 430 15.85 6.62 32.79
CA LEU A 430 16.94 5.67 32.64
C LEU A 430 17.81 6.07 31.46
N MET A 431 18.63 7.10 31.65
CA MET A 431 20.00 7.27 31.15
C MET A 431 20.56 8.60 31.64
#